data_AF-A0A554KBN6-F1
#
_entry.id   AF-A0A554KBN6-F1
#
_cell.length_a   1.000
_cell.length_b   1.000
_cell.length_c   1.000
_cell.angle_alpha   90.00
_cell.angle_beta   90.00
_cell.angle_gamma   90.00
#
_symmetry.space_group_name_H-M   'P 1'
#
loop_
_entity.id
_entity.type
_entity.pdbx_description
1 polymer ?
#
loop_
_entity_poly.entity_id
_entity_poly.type
_entity_poly.pdbx_seq_one_letter_code
_entity_poly.pdbx_strand_id
1 'polypeptide(L)'
;MWRFIKRNYLNSNLGLTLCSLIIILSFGSFAWHASRSELTLWFDTIPIYIFIIYIAFLLIQSLTRNIKYTSGFVALISLIYFLVFTYIPNINILSGLSKYIFAFCVFIIITIFVSIKYGMKHDFIYPLSIFGLAIVFRGIDLLVCSNFPLGTHFLWHITVAAAMYSSSLVVLTLNTKVNKLQA
;
A
#
# COMPACT_ATOMS: atom_id res chain seq x y z
N MET A 1 -12.83 10.12 -3.00
CA MET A 1 -11.89 10.90 -2.17
C MET A 1 -12.35 12.33 -1.91
N TRP A 2 -12.45 13.21 -2.92
CA TRP A 2 -12.77 14.65 -2.74
C TRP A 2 -14.02 14.95 -1.89
N ARG A 3 -15.16 14.29 -2.19
CA ARG A 3 -16.38 14.43 -1.40
C ARG A 3 -16.18 14.04 0.07
N PHE A 4 -15.39 12.99 0.33
CA PHE A 4 -15.08 12.54 1.69
C PHE A 4 -14.19 13.53 2.44
N ILE A 5 -13.19 14.10 1.76
CA ILE A 5 -12.33 15.16 2.32
C ILE A 5 -13.17 16.37 2.71
N LYS A 6 -13.98 16.87 1.77
CA LYS A 6 -14.82 18.07 1.99
C LYS A 6 -15.86 17.84 3.10
N ARG A 7 -16.51 16.67 3.12
CA ARG A 7 -17.54 16.33 4.13
C ARG A 7 -16.96 16.24 5.54
N ASN A 8 -15.72 15.77 5.69
CA ASN A 8 -15.11 15.49 6.99
C ASN A 8 -14.04 16.54 7.38
N TYR A 9 -13.92 17.64 6.64
CA TYR A 9 -12.93 18.71 6.89
C TYR A 9 -11.50 18.18 7.04
N LEU A 10 -11.11 17.22 6.18
CA LEU A 10 -9.80 16.57 6.23
C LEU A 10 -8.75 17.39 5.47
N ASN A 11 -7.48 17.08 5.70
CA ASN A 11 -6.35 17.73 5.02
C ASN A 11 -6.44 17.55 3.49
N SER A 12 -6.74 18.64 2.79
CA SER A 12 -6.93 18.65 1.34
C SER A 12 -5.65 18.31 0.59
N ASN A 13 -4.49 18.83 1.02
CA ASN A 13 -3.21 18.59 0.36
C ASN A 13 -2.82 17.11 0.45
N LEU A 14 -2.90 16.51 1.64
CA LEU A 14 -2.63 15.08 1.81
C LEU A 14 -3.59 14.22 0.95
N GLY A 15 -4.87 14.60 0.93
CA GLY A 15 -5.87 13.89 0.15
C GLY A 15 -5.65 13.98 -1.36
N LEU A 16 -5.20 15.14 -1.86
CA LEU A 16 -4.79 15.33 -3.25
C LEU A 16 -3.56 14.49 -3.59
N THR A 17 -2.53 14.49 -2.74
CA THR A 17 -1.32 13.66 -2.93
C THR A 17 -1.68 12.18 -3.06
N LEU A 18 -2.47 11.64 -2.14
CA LEU A 18 -2.90 10.24 -2.16
C LEU A 18 -3.74 9.93 -3.41
N CYS A 19 -4.62 10.85 -3.81
CA CYS A 19 -5.42 10.69 -5.03
C CYS A 19 -4.55 10.68 -6.29
N SER A 20 -3.60 11.61 -6.40
CA SER A 20 -2.67 11.69 -7.53
C SER A 20 -1.81 10.44 -7.65
N LEU A 21 -1.30 9.91 -6.52
CA LEU A 21 -0.52 8.67 -6.53
C LEU A 21 -1.34 7.47 -7.05
N ILE A 22 -2.60 7.33 -6.62
CA ILE A 22 -3.48 6.26 -7.11
C ILE A 22 -3.72 6.40 -8.62
N ILE A 23 -3.91 7.63 -9.12
CA ILE A 23 -4.09 7.90 -10.54
C ILE A 23 -2.83 7.53 -11.33
N ILE A 24 -1.65 8.00 -10.91
CA ILE A 24 -0.37 7.71 -11.56
C ILE A 24 -0.14 6.20 -11.65
N LEU A 25 -0.39 5.48 -10.55
CA LEU A 25 -0.29 4.02 -10.50
C LEU A 25 -1.25 3.35 -11.47
N SER A 26 -2.49 3.82 -11.55
CA SER A 26 -3.49 3.26 -12.47
C SER A 26 -3.06 3.41 -13.92
N PHE A 27 -2.50 4.57 -14.29
CA PHE A 27 -1.97 4.80 -15.64
C PHE A 27 -0.71 3.97 -15.92
N GLY A 28 0.21 3.87 -14.96
CA GLY A 28 1.40 3.03 -15.08
C GLY A 28 1.06 1.57 -15.31
N SER A 29 0.09 1.05 -14.54
CA SER A 29 -0.37 -0.33 -14.69
C SER A 29 -1.04 -0.58 -16.03
N PHE A 30 -1.92 0.33 -16.46
CA PHE A 30 -2.52 0.26 -17.79
C PHE A 30 -1.44 0.24 -18.89
N ALA A 31 -0.44 1.12 -18.82
CA ALA A 31 0.63 1.20 -19.80
C ALA A 31 1.43 -0.09 -19.91
N TRP A 32 1.77 -0.73 -18.77
CA TRP A 32 2.48 -2.02 -18.78
C TRP A 32 1.67 -3.12 -19.45
N HIS A 33 0.38 -3.25 -19.14
CA HIS A 33 -0.47 -4.26 -19.77
C HIS A 33 -0.72 -3.99 -21.26
N ALA A 34 -0.69 -2.73 -21.68
CA ALA A 34 -0.85 -2.33 -23.08
C ALA A 34 0.41 -2.60 -23.93
N SER A 35 1.62 -2.26 -23.44
CA SER A 35 2.84 -2.30 -24.27
C SER A 35 3.91 -3.32 -23.87
N ARG A 36 3.88 -3.87 -22.65
CA ARG A 36 4.82 -4.91 -22.17
C ARG A 36 6.30 -4.58 -22.38
N SER A 37 6.70 -3.32 -22.21
CA SER A 37 8.12 -2.89 -22.29
C SER A 37 8.71 -2.63 -20.91
N GLU A 38 10.03 -2.81 -20.76
CA GLU A 38 10.71 -2.58 -19.47
C GLU A 38 10.39 -1.21 -18.88
N LEU A 39 10.39 -0.15 -19.69
CA LEU A 39 10.00 1.20 -19.26
C LEU A 39 8.59 1.22 -18.63
N THR A 40 7.63 0.59 -19.29
CA THR A 40 6.26 0.53 -18.75
C THR A 40 6.15 -0.35 -17.51
N LEU A 41 7.01 -1.36 -17.34
CA LEU A 41 7.12 -2.11 -16.08
C LEU A 41 7.60 -1.20 -14.93
N TRP A 42 8.58 -0.33 -15.18
CA TRP A 42 9.01 0.66 -14.18
C TRP A 42 7.87 1.61 -13.80
N PHE A 43 7.07 2.06 -14.78
CA PHE A 43 5.90 2.91 -14.52
C PHE A 43 4.77 2.19 -13.78
N ASP A 44 4.62 0.88 -13.91
CA ASP A 44 3.67 0.10 -13.11
C ASP A 44 4.19 -0.10 -11.67
N THR A 45 5.46 -0.48 -11.52
CA THR A 45 6.02 -0.97 -10.25
C THR A 45 6.51 0.13 -9.31
N ILE A 46 7.20 1.17 -9.82
CA ILE A 46 7.74 2.25 -8.97
C ILE A 46 6.62 2.98 -8.20
N PRO A 47 5.51 3.40 -8.83
CA PRO A 47 4.43 4.08 -8.10
C PRO A 47 3.81 3.25 -6.99
N ILE A 48 3.73 1.91 -7.15
CA ILE A 48 3.29 0.99 -6.11
C ILE A 48 4.20 1.09 -4.89
N TYR A 49 5.52 1.03 -5.09
CA TYR A 49 6.49 1.14 -4.00
C TYR A 49 6.44 2.51 -3.33
N ILE A 50 6.33 3.59 -4.10
CA ILE A 50 6.16 4.95 -3.55
C ILE A 50 4.93 5.01 -2.67
N PHE A 51 3.78 4.48 -3.12
CA PHE A 51 2.55 4.50 -2.33
C PHE A 51 2.68 3.68 -1.04
N ILE A 52 3.23 2.46 -1.11
CA ILE A 52 3.44 1.59 0.06
C ILE A 52 4.35 2.28 1.09
N ILE A 53 5.50 2.80 0.63
CA ILE A 53 6.46 3.51 1.48
C ILE A 53 5.81 4.76 2.09
N TYR A 54 5.02 5.51 1.31
CA TYR A 54 4.36 6.71 1.79
C TYR A 54 3.31 6.42 2.86
N ILE A 55 2.46 5.40 2.67
CA ILE A 55 1.50 4.98 3.71
C ILE A 55 2.24 4.50 4.96
N ALA A 56 3.27 3.68 4.82
CA ALA A 56 4.09 3.22 5.96
C ALA A 56 4.71 4.40 6.71
N PHE A 57 5.26 5.37 5.98
CA PHE A 57 5.81 6.60 6.53
C PHE A 57 4.76 7.40 7.29
N LEU A 58 3.56 7.62 6.75
CA LEU A 58 2.50 8.37 7.43
C LEU A 58 2.04 7.68 8.72
N LEU A 59 1.90 6.36 8.70
CA LEU A 59 1.55 5.58 9.87
C LEU A 59 2.65 5.62 10.94
N ILE A 60 3.91 5.41 10.57
CA ILE A 60 5.04 5.47 11.51
C ILE A 60 5.23 6.90 12.04
N GLN A 61 5.08 7.93 11.19
CA GLN A 61 5.13 9.34 11.60
C GLN A 61 4.06 9.65 12.65
N SER A 62 2.87 9.04 12.53
CA SER A 62 1.82 9.18 13.55
C SER A 62 2.25 8.58 14.90
N LEU A 63 3.09 7.54 14.90
CA LEU A 63 3.58 6.89 16.11
C LEU A 63 4.77 7.64 16.73
N THR A 64 5.81 7.92 15.95
CA THR A 64 7.07 8.52 16.41
C THR A 64 6.96 10.01 16.64
N ARG A 65 6.14 10.72 15.85
CA ARG A 65 6.03 12.18 15.80
C ARG A 65 7.35 12.91 15.56
N ASN A 66 8.36 12.22 15.03
CA ASN A 66 9.68 12.77 14.77
C ASN A 66 10.17 12.28 13.40
N ILE A 67 10.39 13.23 12.50
CA ILE A 67 10.77 12.95 11.12
C ILE A 67 12.05 12.12 11.01
N LYS A 68 13.04 12.34 11.89
CA LYS A 68 14.32 11.61 11.85
C LYS A 68 14.11 10.14 12.18
N TYR A 69 13.34 9.85 13.24
CA TYR A 69 13.03 8.47 13.62
C TYR A 69 12.14 7.78 12.59
N THR A 70 11.14 8.48 12.05
CA THR A 70 10.28 7.93 10.99
C THR A 70 11.11 7.55 9.76
N SER A 71 11.92 8.48 9.25
CA SER A 71 12.75 8.22 8.08
C SER A 71 13.74 7.09 8.34
N GLY A 72 14.33 7.03 9.54
CA GLY A 72 15.22 5.92 9.94
C GLY A 72 14.51 4.57 9.93
N PHE A 73 13.31 4.47 10.53
CA PHE A 73 12.54 3.22 10.55
C PHE A 73 12.08 2.80 9.15
N VAL A 74 11.57 3.73 8.35
CA VAL A 74 11.13 3.44 6.98
C VAL A 74 12.32 3.01 6.11
N ALA A 75 13.47 3.67 6.24
CA ALA A 75 14.69 3.29 5.54
C ALA A 75 15.17 1.90 5.98
N LEU A 76 15.12 1.58 7.27
CA LEU A 76 15.48 0.26 7.79
C LEU A 76 14.57 -0.84 7.23
N ILE A 77 13.25 -0.65 7.26
CA ILE A 77 12.30 -1.61 6.69
C ILE A 77 12.54 -1.79 5.19
N SER A 78 12.79 -0.69 4.47
CA SER A 78 13.07 -0.72 3.03
C SER A 78 14.40 -1.42 2.71
N LEU A 79 15.42 -1.23 3.56
CA LEU A 79 16.70 -1.93 3.46
C LEU A 79 16.53 -3.42 3.72
N ILE A 80 15.79 -3.82 4.77
CA ILE A 80 15.49 -5.22 5.06
C ILE A 80 14.75 -5.84 3.86
N TYR A 81 13.74 -5.16 3.33
CA TYR A 81 13.03 -5.59 2.12
C TYR A 81 14.00 -5.80 0.96
N PHE A 82 14.85 -4.82 0.66
CA PHE A 82 15.83 -4.91 -0.41
C PHE A 82 16.79 -6.09 -0.22
N LEU A 83 17.36 -6.24 0.98
CA LEU A 83 18.30 -7.32 1.27
C LEU A 83 17.66 -8.71 1.15
N VAL A 84 16.46 -8.88 1.72
CA VAL A 84 15.69 -10.12 1.67
C VAL A 84 15.41 -10.53 0.22
N PHE A 85 14.87 -9.63 -0.60
CA PHE A 85 14.45 -9.98 -1.96
C PHE A 85 15.57 -9.95 -3.01
N THR A 86 16.76 -9.45 -2.65
CA THR A 86 17.95 -9.46 -3.52
C THR A 86 18.84 -10.67 -3.23
N TYR A 87 19.07 -11.00 -1.96
CA TYR A 87 20.12 -11.95 -1.57
C TYR A 87 19.62 -13.29 -1.03
N ILE A 88 18.34 -13.43 -0.69
CA ILE A 88 17.80 -14.73 -0.30
C ILE A 88 17.33 -15.44 -1.58
N PRO A 89 18.09 -16.42 -2.11
CA PRO A 89 17.64 -17.17 -3.27
C PRO A 89 16.33 -17.85 -2.94
N ASN A 90 15.53 -18.09 -3.97
CA ASN A 90 14.27 -18.80 -3.88
C ASN A 90 13.10 -18.07 -3.17
N ILE A 91 13.33 -16.96 -2.46
CA ILE A 91 12.24 -16.21 -1.81
C ILE A 91 11.37 -15.43 -2.82
N ASN A 92 11.93 -15.14 -4.00
CA ASN A 92 11.25 -14.42 -5.07
C ASN A 92 10.61 -15.37 -6.11
N ILE A 93 10.61 -16.70 -5.87
CA ILE A 93 10.10 -17.72 -6.83
C ILE A 93 8.62 -17.54 -7.16
N LEU A 94 7.80 -17.10 -6.21
CA LEU A 94 6.37 -16.87 -6.44
C LEU A 94 6.08 -15.55 -7.18
N SER A 95 6.85 -15.20 -8.20
CA SER A 95 6.54 -14.11 -9.15
C SER A 95 6.15 -12.78 -8.47
N GLY A 96 6.84 -12.44 -7.37
CA GLY A 96 6.60 -11.24 -6.58
C GLY A 96 5.50 -11.33 -5.50
N LEU A 97 4.78 -12.45 -5.34
CA LEU A 97 3.77 -12.64 -4.29
C LEU A 97 4.35 -12.43 -2.87
N SER A 98 5.54 -12.98 -2.63
CA SER A 98 6.26 -12.88 -1.36
C SER A 98 6.54 -11.44 -0.94
N LYS A 99 6.76 -10.54 -1.92
CA LYS A 99 6.94 -9.10 -1.68
C LYS A 99 5.68 -8.46 -1.09
N TYR A 100 4.51 -8.85 -1.56
CA TYR A 100 3.24 -8.34 -1.04
C TYR A 100 2.89 -8.94 0.32
N ILE A 101 3.21 -10.22 0.55
CA ILE A 101 3.09 -10.84 1.88
C ILE A 101 3.95 -10.11 2.90
N PHE A 102 5.20 -9.77 2.54
CA PHE A 102 6.06 -8.98 3.42
C PHE A 102 5.44 -7.62 3.76
N ALA A 103 4.99 -6.87 2.74
CA ALA A 103 4.34 -5.58 2.96
C ALA A 103 3.06 -5.70 3.82
N PHE A 104 2.28 -6.76 3.61
CA PHE A 104 1.08 -7.05 4.39
C PHE A 104 1.40 -7.29 5.87
N CYS A 105 2.40 -8.11 6.17
CA CYS A 105 2.86 -8.36 7.54
C CYS A 105 3.34 -7.06 8.22
N VAL A 106 4.13 -6.25 7.51
CA VAL A 106 4.59 -4.94 8.02
C VAL A 106 3.39 -4.02 8.33
N PHE A 107 2.40 -3.96 7.44
CA PHE A 107 1.20 -3.15 7.69
C PHE A 107 0.36 -3.66 8.84
N ILE A 108 0.18 -4.98 9.01
CA ILE A 108 -0.50 -5.53 10.19
C ILE A 108 0.18 -5.03 11.47
N ILE A 109 1.50 -5.14 11.56
CA ILE A 109 2.25 -4.74 12.76
C ILE A 109 2.05 -3.24 13.03
N ILE A 110 2.32 -2.38 12.04
CA ILE A 110 2.22 -0.92 12.21
C ILE A 110 0.79 -0.52 12.57
N THR A 111 -0.21 -1.07 11.90
CA THR A 111 -1.62 -0.72 12.14
C THR A 111 -2.12 -1.20 13.48
N ILE A 112 -1.62 -2.30 14.05
CA ILE A 112 -1.91 -2.70 15.43
C ILE A 112 -1.45 -1.60 16.40
N PHE A 113 -0.20 -1.14 16.28
CA PHE A 113 0.32 -0.08 17.15
C PHE A 113 -0.45 1.24 17.01
N VAL A 114 -0.79 1.62 15.77
CA VAL A 114 -1.61 2.82 15.49
C VAL A 114 -3.01 2.66 16.09
N SER A 115 -3.63 1.49 15.94
CA SER A 115 -4.97 1.19 16.45
C SER A 115 -5.03 1.27 17.97
N ILE A 116 -4.01 0.77 18.65
CA ILE A 116 -3.89 0.85 20.11
C ILE A 116 -3.72 2.31 20.54
N LYS A 117 -2.75 3.02 19.95
CA LYS A 117 -2.41 4.40 20.34
C LYS A 117 -3.56 5.38 20.13
N TYR A 118 -4.29 5.23 19.02
CA TYR A 118 -5.32 6.17 18.61
C TYR A 118 -6.74 5.61 18.76
N GLY A 119 -6.94 4.43 19.34
CA GLY A 119 -8.27 3.83 19.52
C GLY A 119 -9.01 3.56 18.20
N MET A 120 -8.27 3.19 17.14
CA MET A 120 -8.78 2.97 15.78
C MET A 120 -8.99 1.46 15.50
N LYS A 121 -9.67 0.77 16.41
CA LYS A 121 -9.70 -0.71 16.47
C LYS A 121 -10.20 -1.39 15.19
N HIS A 122 -11.17 -0.80 14.50
CA HIS A 122 -11.82 -1.41 13.34
C HIS A 122 -11.47 -0.74 12.01
N ASP A 123 -10.85 0.45 12.06
CA ASP A 123 -10.63 1.28 10.87
C ASP A 123 -9.70 0.62 9.85
N PHE A 124 -8.74 -0.19 10.33
CA PHE A 124 -7.78 -0.89 9.46
C PHE A 124 -8.24 -2.28 9.01
N ILE A 125 -9.32 -2.83 9.57
CA ILE A 125 -9.80 -4.18 9.22
C ILE A 125 -10.15 -4.21 7.73
N TYR A 126 -10.97 -3.26 7.27
CA TYR A 126 -11.41 -3.22 5.87
C TYR A 126 -10.26 -3.12 4.85
N PRO A 127 -9.34 -2.13 4.92
CA PRO A 127 -8.23 -2.05 3.96
C PRO A 127 -7.29 -3.27 4.03
N LEU A 128 -7.03 -3.82 5.22
CA LEU A 128 -6.19 -5.02 5.36
C LEU A 128 -6.88 -6.26 4.79
N SER A 129 -8.16 -6.46 5.06
CA SER A 129 -8.91 -7.60 4.50
C SER A 129 -8.94 -7.57 2.99
N ILE A 130 -9.13 -6.39 2.38
CA ILE A 130 -9.10 -6.25 0.92
C ILE A 130 -7.69 -6.50 0.39
N PHE A 131 -6.64 -6.00 1.06
CA PHE A 131 -5.27 -6.25 0.60
C PHE A 131 -4.88 -7.74 0.74
N GLY A 132 -5.34 -8.41 1.79
CA GLY A 132 -5.21 -9.86 1.92
C GLY A 132 -5.93 -10.61 0.79
N LEU A 133 -7.14 -10.19 0.45
CA LEU A 133 -7.90 -10.76 -0.67
C LEU A 133 -7.20 -10.54 -2.03
N ALA A 134 -6.60 -9.37 -2.23
CA ALA A 134 -5.71 -9.13 -3.37
C ALA A 134 -4.62 -10.20 -3.42
N ILE A 135 -3.84 -10.38 -2.35
CA ILE A 135 -2.75 -11.36 -2.29
C ILE A 135 -3.26 -12.78 -2.65
N VAL A 136 -4.45 -13.16 -2.20
CA VAL A 136 -5.09 -14.43 -2.59
C VAL A 136 -5.35 -14.50 -4.10
N PHE A 137 -5.97 -13.48 -4.71
CA PHE A 137 -6.19 -13.47 -6.16
C PHE A 137 -4.90 -13.50 -6.96
N ARG A 138 -3.82 -12.87 -6.48
CA ARG A 138 -2.50 -12.99 -7.12
C ARG A 138 -1.89 -14.38 -6.95
N GLY A 139 -2.10 -15.03 -5.81
CA GLY A 139 -1.68 -16.40 -5.60
C GLY A 139 -2.39 -17.37 -6.55
N ILE A 140 -3.72 -17.26 -6.67
CA ILE A 140 -4.52 -18.08 -7.60
C ILE A 140 -4.06 -17.85 -9.04
N ASP A 141 -3.79 -16.60 -9.43
CA ASP A 141 -3.34 -16.22 -10.77
C ASP A 141 -2.11 -17.02 -11.20
N LEU A 142 -1.14 -17.20 -10.29
CA LEU A 142 0.08 -17.97 -10.55
C LEU A 142 -0.17 -19.47 -10.76
N LEU A 143 -1.25 -20.00 -10.19
CA LEU A 143 -1.59 -21.42 -10.27
C LEU A 143 -2.43 -21.75 -11.51
N VAL A 144 -3.28 -20.82 -11.96
CA VAL A 144 -4.28 -21.09 -13.02
C VAL A 144 -3.91 -20.51 -14.38
N CYS A 145 -2.97 -19.55 -14.44
CA CYS A 145 -2.65 -18.83 -15.68
C CYS A 145 -2.20 -19.74 -16.84
N SER A 146 -1.57 -20.89 -16.54
CA SER A 146 -1.17 -21.88 -17.56
C SER A 146 -2.35 -22.52 -18.29
N ASN A 147 -3.53 -22.58 -17.66
CA ASN A 147 -4.71 -23.29 -18.16
C ASN A 147 -5.88 -22.34 -18.46
N PHE A 148 -5.87 -21.15 -17.87
CA PHE A 148 -6.88 -20.11 -18.07
C PHE A 148 -6.18 -18.76 -18.31
N PRO A 149 -5.96 -18.36 -19.58
CA PRO A 149 -5.14 -17.19 -19.92
C PRO A 149 -5.66 -15.86 -19.38
N LEU A 150 -6.96 -15.76 -19.07
CA LEU A 150 -7.52 -14.57 -18.42
C LEU A 150 -7.09 -14.48 -16.94
N GLY A 151 -6.84 -15.62 -16.30
CA GLY A 151 -6.38 -15.72 -14.92
C GLY A 151 -7.29 -15.02 -13.91
N THR A 152 -6.70 -14.60 -12.80
CA THR A 152 -7.35 -13.76 -11.77
C THR A 152 -6.62 -12.43 -11.59
N HIS A 153 -5.67 -12.11 -12.47
CA HIS A 153 -4.86 -10.90 -12.41
C HIS A 153 -5.68 -9.61 -12.37
N PHE A 154 -6.80 -9.55 -13.09
CA PHE A 154 -7.67 -8.37 -13.06
C PHE A 154 -8.33 -8.16 -11.69
N LEU A 155 -8.67 -9.24 -10.97
CA LEU A 155 -9.22 -9.18 -9.61
C LEU A 155 -8.19 -8.65 -8.62
N TRP A 156 -6.91 -9.00 -8.81
CA TRP A 156 -5.79 -8.39 -8.07
C TRP A 156 -5.79 -6.86 -8.23
N HIS A 157 -5.89 -6.34 -9.46
CA HIS A 157 -5.90 -4.89 -9.68
C HIS A 157 -7.07 -4.19 -9.01
N ILE A 158 -8.28 -4.75 -9.14
CA ILE A 158 -9.49 -4.17 -8.52
C ILE A 158 -9.35 -4.14 -6.99
N THR A 159 -8.92 -5.24 -6.39
CA THR A 159 -8.80 -5.34 -4.93
C THR A 159 -7.65 -4.50 -4.39
N VAL A 160 -6.49 -4.45 -5.06
CA VAL A 160 -5.39 -3.55 -4.66
C VAL A 160 -5.83 -2.09 -4.74
N ALA A 161 -6.48 -1.67 -5.83
CA ALA A 161 -7.00 -0.30 -5.96
C ALA A 161 -7.99 0.04 -4.83
N ALA A 162 -8.88 -0.89 -4.47
CA ALA A 162 -9.81 -0.72 -3.36
C ALA A 162 -9.10 -0.65 -2.00
N ALA A 163 -8.06 -1.46 -1.76
CA ALA A 163 -7.23 -1.41 -0.56
C ALA A 163 -6.46 -0.08 -0.44
N MET A 164 -5.88 0.40 -1.54
CA MET A 164 -5.19 1.69 -1.60
C MET A 164 -6.15 2.85 -1.32
N TYR A 165 -7.33 2.82 -1.93
CA TYR A 165 -8.35 3.83 -1.69
C TYR A 165 -8.80 3.85 -0.23
N SER A 166 -9.19 2.70 0.31
CA SER A 166 -9.68 2.59 1.69
C SER A 166 -8.59 2.94 2.73
N SER A 167 -7.35 2.48 2.54
CA SER A 167 -6.23 2.85 3.42
C SER A 167 -5.95 4.36 3.39
N SER A 168 -6.07 5.01 2.22
CA SER A 168 -5.94 6.47 2.09
C SER A 168 -6.99 7.20 2.94
N LEU A 169 -8.25 6.74 2.95
CA LEU A 169 -9.32 7.33 3.76
C LEU A 169 -9.03 7.19 5.27
N VAL A 170 -8.53 6.04 5.68
CA VAL A 170 -8.17 5.78 7.09
C VAL A 170 -7.01 6.68 7.53
N VAL A 171 -5.98 6.81 6.69
CA VAL A 171 -4.83 7.68 6.98
C VAL A 171 -5.21 9.16 7.04
N LEU A 172 -6.13 9.63 6.19
CA LEU A 172 -6.67 10.99 6.27
C LEU A 172 -7.41 11.24 7.59
N THR A 173 -8.19 10.25 8.04
CA THR A 173 -8.89 10.30 9.32
C THR A 173 -7.92 10.31 10.49
N LEU A 174 -6.90 9.44 10.45
CA LEU A 174 -5.81 9.39 11.43
C LEU A 174 -5.08 10.72 11.51
N ASN A 175 -4.70 11.33 10.39
CA ASN A 175 -4.00 12.62 10.37
C ASN A 175 -4.77 13.70 11.13
N THR A 176 -6.08 13.76 10.93
CA THR A 176 -6.95 14.70 11.64
C THR A 176 -7.00 14.41 13.14
N LYS A 177 -7.07 13.13 13.52
CA LYS A 177 -7.07 12.71 14.93
C LYS A 177 -5.75 13.03 15.63
N VAL A 178 -4.62 12.84 14.95
CA VAL A 178 -3.29 13.22 15.46
C VAL A 178 -3.20 14.72 15.68
N ASN A 179 -3.61 15.54 14.72
CA ASN A 179 -3.54 17.00 14.83
C ASN A 179 -4.44 17.54 15.96
N LYS A 180 -5.62 16.94 16.18
CA LYS A 180 -6.53 17.32 17.29
C LYS A 180 -5.94 17.04 18.67
N LEU A 181 -5.11 16.02 18.81
CA LEU A 181 -4.43 15.72 20.08
C LEU A 181 -3.23 16.65 20.35
N GLN A 182 -2.92 17.55 19.42
CA GLN A 182 -1.83 18.52 19.53
C GLN A 182 -2.31 19.97 19.73
N ALA A 183 -3.59 20.24 19.50
CA ALA A 183 -4.24 21.51 19.76
C ALA A 183 -4.74 21.56 21.21
#